data_AF-A0A9P6V1R6-F1
#
_entry.id   AF-A0A9P6V1R6-F1
#
_cell.length_a   1.000
_cell.length_b   1.000
_cell.length_c   1.000
_cell.angle_alpha   90.00
_cell.angle_beta   90.00
_cell.angle_gamma   90.00
#
_symmetry.space_group_name_H-M   'P 1'
#
loop_
_entity.id
_entity.type
_entity.pdbx_description
1 polymer ?
#
loop_
_entity_poly.entity_id
_entity_poly.type
_entity_poly.pdbx_seq_one_letter_code
_entity_poly.pdbx_strand_id
1 'polypeptide(L)'
;MTLLARTAIRQLTTRVSAAAAPISARSLSVLARSPAIVKHLPRASLCKTALTINHQHTRGLKTIDFGGTKEVVYERSDYPPQKLQETFKNDTLAVLGYGPQGRGQALNLRDNKLNVIIGSRKGSSWDKAVKEGWVPGKTLFEINEACEKGT
;
A
#
# COMPACT_ATOMS: atom_id res chain seq x y z
N MET A 1 -13.85 50.87 6.78
CA MET A 1 -13.52 51.09 8.21
C MET A 1 -12.72 49.90 8.70
N THR A 2 -11.42 50.11 8.86
CA THR A 2 -10.39 49.25 9.46
C THR A 2 -10.61 49.02 10.95
N LEU A 3 -10.11 47.90 11.51
CA LEU A 3 -9.46 47.71 12.84
C LEU A 3 -9.52 46.20 13.18
N LEU A 4 -8.42 45.43 13.09
CA LEU A 4 -7.36 45.23 14.09
C LEU A 4 -7.71 44.20 15.19
N ALA A 5 -6.98 43.08 15.22
CA ALA A 5 -6.35 42.55 16.43
C ALA A 5 -5.34 41.44 16.09
N ARG A 6 -4.05 41.75 16.24
CA ARG A 6 -2.96 40.79 16.44
C ARG A 6 -2.75 40.60 17.96
N THR A 7 -1.95 39.58 18.29
CA THR A 7 -1.13 39.38 19.52
C THR A 7 -1.72 38.65 20.74
N ALA A 8 -1.16 37.46 21.03
CA ALA A 8 -0.57 37.04 22.31
C ALA A 8 -0.03 35.59 22.15
N ILE A 9 1.23 35.36 21.76
CA ILE A 9 2.40 35.08 22.63
C ILE A 9 2.06 34.41 23.97
N ARG A 10 2.41 33.13 24.10
CA ARG A 10 3.01 32.59 25.34
C ARG A 10 3.99 31.46 25.00
N GLN A 11 5.27 31.81 24.98
CA GLN A 11 6.39 30.87 25.10
C GLN A 11 6.57 30.49 26.57
N LEU A 12 6.92 29.22 26.85
CA LEU A 12 7.87 28.73 27.87
C LEU A 12 7.80 27.19 27.85
N THR A 13 8.71 26.50 27.15
CA THR A 13 9.89 25.80 27.72
C THR A 13 9.63 25.10 29.07
N THR A 14 9.88 23.78 29.15
CA THR A 14 10.98 23.21 29.94
C THR A 14 10.99 21.66 29.97
N ARG A 15 12.19 21.11 29.70
CA ARG A 15 12.87 19.98 30.38
C ARG A 15 12.45 18.53 30.04
N VAL A 16 13.39 17.89 29.34
CA VAL A 16 13.86 16.50 29.46
C VAL A 16 13.70 15.92 30.87
N SER A 17 13.19 14.68 30.98
CA SER A 17 13.73 13.70 31.94
C SER A 17 13.39 12.27 31.52
N ALA A 18 14.44 11.48 31.33
CA ALA A 18 14.41 10.04 31.17
C ALA A 18 13.86 9.36 32.44
N ALA A 19 13.04 8.33 32.27
CA ALA A 19 12.58 7.48 33.37
C ALA A 19 13.60 6.36 33.61
N ALA A 20 14.21 6.40 34.79
CA ALA A 20 15.16 5.43 35.32
C ALA A 20 14.46 4.18 35.86
N ALA A 21 15.02 2.98 35.61
CA ALA A 21 14.59 1.73 36.22
C ALA A 21 15.21 1.55 37.62
N PRO A 22 14.51 0.93 38.59
CA PRO A 22 15.02 0.79 39.95
C PRO A 22 16.05 -0.33 40.08
N ILE A 23 17.12 0.02 40.79
CA ILE A 23 18.18 -0.82 41.33
C ILE A 23 17.58 -1.68 42.45
N SER A 24 17.71 -3.01 42.36
CA SER A 24 17.59 -3.91 43.51
C SER A 24 18.88 -4.72 43.63
N ALA A 25 19.52 -4.61 44.78
CA ALA A 25 20.87 -5.07 45.06
C ALA A 25 20.88 -6.41 45.83
N ARG A 26 22.04 -7.08 45.76
CA ARG A 26 22.56 -8.18 46.62
C ARG A 26 22.04 -9.58 46.22
N SER A 27 22.90 -10.55 45.91
CA SER A 27 23.92 -11.12 46.80
C SER A 27 25.08 -11.77 46.01
N LEU A 28 26.32 -11.49 46.45
CA LEU A 28 27.52 -12.21 46.05
C LEU A 28 27.56 -13.55 46.81
N SER A 29 27.74 -14.66 46.09
CA SER A 29 28.31 -15.87 46.68
C SER A 29 29.54 -16.28 45.88
N VAL A 30 30.69 -16.10 46.52
CA VAL A 30 31.98 -16.66 46.13
C VAL A 30 31.92 -18.15 46.49
N LEU A 31 32.08 -19.04 45.50
CA LEU A 31 32.53 -20.40 45.80
C LEU A 31 33.34 -21.01 44.64
N ALA A 32 34.61 -21.25 44.99
CA ALA A 32 35.48 -22.34 44.57
C ALA A 32 35.90 -22.48 43.09
N ARG A 33 37.07 -21.90 42.85
CA ARG A 33 38.20 -22.44 42.09
C ARG A 33 38.20 -23.98 41.93
N SER A 34 38.18 -24.47 40.69
CA SER A 34 38.78 -25.75 40.29
C SER A 34 39.05 -25.74 38.78
N PRO A 35 40.32 -25.87 38.31
CA PRO A 35 40.62 -26.11 36.92
C PRO A 35 40.79 -27.62 36.72
N ALA A 36 39.78 -28.30 36.20
CA ALA A 36 39.94 -29.70 35.82
C ALA A 36 39.10 -30.04 34.60
N ILE A 37 39.82 -30.24 33.49
CA ILE A 37 39.58 -31.32 32.53
C ILE A 37 38.37 -31.12 31.59
N VAL A 38 38.72 -30.60 30.42
CA VAL A 38 38.01 -30.82 29.16
C VAL A 38 37.86 -32.33 28.94
N LYS A 39 36.63 -32.84 28.97
CA LYS A 39 36.27 -34.05 28.23
C LYS A 39 35.10 -33.76 27.30
N HIS A 40 35.47 -33.46 26.05
CA HIS A 40 34.79 -33.85 24.81
C HIS A 40 33.39 -34.48 24.99
N LEU A 41 32.35 -33.66 24.99
CA LEU A 41 31.06 -34.09 24.46
C LEU A 41 31.02 -33.64 23.00
N PRO A 42 30.83 -34.55 22.02
CA PRO A 42 30.49 -34.09 20.68
C PRO A 42 29.14 -33.41 20.80
N ARG A 43 29.12 -32.09 20.68
CA ARG A 43 27.88 -31.34 20.47
C ARG A 43 27.36 -31.84 19.14
N ALA A 44 26.43 -32.79 19.17
CA ALA A 44 25.75 -33.28 17.98
C ALA A 44 25.17 -32.06 17.29
N SER A 45 25.83 -31.64 16.22
CA SER A 45 25.31 -30.70 15.24
C SER A 45 24.21 -31.46 14.50
N LEU A 46 23.05 -31.60 15.16
CA LEU A 46 21.81 -31.68 14.44
C LEU A 46 21.55 -30.27 13.89
N CYS A 47 22.36 -29.88 12.90
CA CYS A 47 21.92 -28.96 11.88
C CYS A 47 20.72 -29.66 11.26
N LYS A 48 19.53 -29.42 11.84
CA LYS A 48 18.28 -29.68 11.14
C LYS A 48 18.44 -28.91 9.85
N THR A 49 18.62 -29.65 8.75
CA THR A 49 18.49 -29.13 7.41
C THR A 49 17.13 -28.45 7.38
N ALA A 50 17.12 -27.13 7.59
CA ALA A 50 15.95 -26.32 7.41
C ALA A 50 15.74 -26.34 5.91
N LEU A 51 14.99 -27.34 5.45
CA LEU A 51 14.40 -27.35 4.13
C LEU A 51 13.55 -26.08 4.11
N THR A 52 14.10 -25.02 3.52
CA THR A 52 13.35 -23.84 3.15
C THR A 52 12.33 -24.30 2.13
N ILE A 53 11.18 -24.78 2.62
CA ILE A 53 10.01 -24.99 1.77
C ILE A 53 9.62 -23.59 1.34
N ASN A 54 10.14 -23.16 0.19
CA ASN A 54 9.54 -22.10 -0.59
C ASN A 54 8.17 -22.64 -1.01
N HIS A 55 7.21 -22.58 -0.09
CA HIS A 55 5.81 -22.76 -0.42
C HIS A 55 5.43 -21.47 -1.15
N GLN A 56 5.83 -21.41 -2.42
CA GLN A 56 5.21 -20.48 -3.35
C GLN A 56 3.76 -20.88 -3.36
N HIS A 57 2.94 -20.08 -2.69
CA HIS A 57 1.50 -20.23 -2.73
C HIS A 57 1.14 -20.26 -4.22
N THR A 58 0.57 -21.35 -4.71
CA THR A 58 0.04 -21.37 -6.08
C THR A 58 -1.20 -20.48 -6.06
N ARG A 59 -1.02 -19.28 -6.61
CA ARG A 59 -1.96 -18.16 -6.59
C ARG A 59 -2.75 -18.22 -7.90
N GLY A 60 -4.05 -18.50 -7.83
CA GLY A 60 -4.95 -18.67 -8.98
C GLY A 60 -6.39 -18.78 -8.51
N LEU A 61 -7.33 -18.95 -9.45
CA LEU A 61 -8.77 -19.00 -9.18
C LEU A 61 -9.10 -19.97 -8.04
N LYS A 62 -9.70 -19.44 -6.96
CA LYS A 62 -10.06 -20.23 -5.79
C LYS A 62 -11.51 -20.04 -5.43
N THR A 63 -12.19 -21.14 -5.21
CA THR A 63 -13.47 -21.13 -4.51
C THR A 63 -13.18 -21.11 -3.02
N ILE A 64 -13.39 -19.97 -2.37
CA ILE A 64 -13.16 -19.78 -0.94
C ILE A 64 -14.52 -19.84 -0.23
N ASP A 65 -14.57 -20.56 0.89
CA ASP A 65 -15.76 -20.64 1.72
C ASP A 65 -15.73 -19.54 2.79
N PHE A 66 -16.71 -18.64 2.74
CA PHE A 66 -16.93 -17.59 3.72
C PHE A 66 -18.16 -17.94 4.57
N GLY A 67 -17.94 -18.69 5.65
CA GLY A 67 -18.99 -18.98 6.64
C GLY A 67 -20.15 -19.84 6.12
N GLY A 68 -19.87 -20.75 5.18
CA GLY A 68 -20.85 -21.64 4.54
C GLY A 68 -21.20 -21.26 3.10
N THR A 69 -20.78 -20.07 2.63
CA THR A 69 -20.99 -19.60 1.26
C THR A 69 -19.71 -19.70 0.46
N LYS A 70 -19.73 -20.52 -0.60
CA LYS A 70 -18.59 -20.69 -1.51
C LYS A 70 -18.59 -19.60 -2.58
N GLU A 71 -17.59 -18.73 -2.56
CA GLU A 71 -17.41 -17.64 -3.52
C GLU A 71 -16.19 -17.88 -4.40
N VAL A 72 -16.30 -17.46 -5.67
CA VAL A 72 -15.19 -17.54 -6.63
C VAL A 72 -14.34 -16.28 -6.50
N VAL A 73 -13.10 -16.45 -6.06
CA VAL A 73 -12.13 -15.37 -5.89
C VAL A 73 -11.09 -15.44 -7.00
N TYR A 74 -10.98 -14.35 -7.76
CA TYR A 74 -9.97 -14.17 -8.79
C TYR A 74 -8.71 -13.57 -8.16
N GLU A 75 -7.57 -14.12 -8.52
CA GLU A 75 -6.28 -13.62 -8.10
C GLU A 75 -5.59 -12.84 -9.23
N ARG A 76 -4.54 -12.10 -8.87
CA ARG A 76 -3.72 -11.35 -9.84
C ARG A 76 -3.14 -12.24 -10.94
N SER A 77 -2.83 -13.50 -10.64
CA SER A 77 -2.26 -14.45 -11.59
C SER A 77 -3.23 -14.84 -12.72
N ASP A 78 -4.55 -14.79 -12.46
CA ASP A 78 -5.57 -15.22 -13.44
C ASP A 78 -5.76 -14.20 -14.57
N TYR A 79 -5.46 -12.93 -14.28
CA TYR A 79 -5.54 -11.80 -15.21
C TYR A 79 -4.22 -11.03 -15.24
N PRO A 80 -3.19 -11.56 -15.93
CA PRO A 80 -1.96 -10.81 -16.14
C PRO A 80 -2.23 -9.56 -17.00
N PRO A 81 -1.39 -8.52 -16.89
CA PRO A 81 -1.56 -7.27 -17.65
C PRO A 81 -1.68 -7.46 -19.17
N GLN A 82 -1.01 -8.47 -19.73
CA GLN A 82 -1.06 -8.79 -21.16
C GLN A 82 -2.47 -9.18 -21.61
N LYS A 83 -3.13 -10.07 -20.85
CA LYS A 83 -4.50 -10.50 -21.12
C LYS A 83 -5.49 -9.33 -21.01
N LEU A 84 -5.28 -8.42 -20.07
CA LEU A 84 -6.10 -7.21 -19.94
C LEU A 84 -5.95 -6.31 -21.16
N GLN A 85 -4.72 -6.08 -21.63
CA GLN A 85 -4.46 -5.28 -22.82
C GLN A 85 -5.03 -5.91 -24.09
N GLU A 86 -5.00 -7.24 -24.20
CA GLU A 86 -5.64 -7.96 -25.30
C GLU A 86 -7.16 -7.84 -25.27
N THR A 87 -7.76 -7.96 -24.08
CA THR A 87 -9.22 -7.89 -23.89
C THR A 87 -9.76 -6.50 -24.22
N PHE A 88 -9.08 -5.45 -23.74
CA PHE A 88 -9.54 -4.06 -23.88
C PHE A 88 -8.78 -3.27 -24.94
N LYS A 89 -8.13 -3.94 -25.91
CA LYS A 89 -7.27 -3.27 -26.90
C LYS A 89 -8.02 -2.23 -27.74
N ASN A 90 -9.26 -2.55 -28.08
CA ASN A 90 -10.09 -1.74 -28.97
C ASN A 90 -11.08 -0.85 -28.21
N ASP A 91 -11.16 -1.01 -26.90
CA ASP A 91 -12.15 -0.33 -26.07
C ASP A 91 -11.56 0.96 -25.50
N THR A 92 -12.41 1.97 -25.37
CA THR A 92 -12.07 3.23 -24.69
C THR A 92 -12.84 3.32 -23.38
N LEU A 93 -12.12 3.26 -22.26
CA LEU A 93 -12.71 3.30 -20.94
C LEU A 93 -12.96 4.75 -20.51
N ALA A 94 -14.23 5.15 -20.45
CA ALA A 94 -14.62 6.47 -19.98
C ALA A 94 -14.84 6.50 -18.47
N VAL A 95 -13.99 7.22 -17.74
CA VAL A 95 -14.17 7.49 -16.30
C VAL A 95 -14.92 8.79 -16.13
N LEU A 96 -16.16 8.70 -15.65
CA LEU A 96 -17.02 9.85 -15.43
C LEU A 96 -16.85 10.39 -14.00
N GLY A 97 -16.29 11.58 -13.91
CA GLY A 97 -16.00 12.25 -12.65
C GLY A 97 -14.58 12.01 -12.15
N TYR A 98 -13.97 13.06 -11.59
CA TYR A 98 -12.59 13.05 -11.10
C TYR A 98 -12.50 13.35 -9.60
N GLY A 99 -13.34 12.67 -8.82
CA GLY A 99 -13.25 12.63 -7.36
C GLY A 99 -12.19 11.64 -6.87
N PRO A 100 -12.13 11.33 -5.57
CA PRO A 100 -11.14 10.41 -5.01
C PRO A 100 -11.15 9.02 -5.67
N GLN A 101 -12.33 8.44 -5.89
CA GLN A 101 -12.49 7.13 -6.54
C GLN A 101 -12.14 7.19 -8.03
N GLY A 102 -12.73 8.13 -8.78
CA GLY A 102 -12.50 8.27 -10.22
C GLY A 102 -11.04 8.59 -10.54
N ARG A 103 -10.39 9.44 -9.74
CA ARG A 103 -8.95 9.72 -9.85
C ARG A 103 -8.11 8.47 -9.64
N GLY A 104 -8.34 7.73 -8.55
CA GLY A 104 -7.59 6.51 -8.25
C GLY A 104 -7.75 5.45 -9.35
N GLN A 105 -8.99 5.24 -9.82
CA GLN A 105 -9.28 4.29 -10.89
C GLN A 105 -8.65 4.72 -12.21
N ALA A 106 -8.81 5.98 -12.64
CA ALA A 106 -8.28 6.47 -13.90
C ALA A 106 -6.75 6.39 -13.96
N LEU A 107 -6.06 6.74 -12.87
CA LEU A 107 -4.60 6.62 -12.79
C LEU A 107 -4.16 5.15 -12.86
N ASN A 108 -4.81 4.27 -12.10
CA ASN A 108 -4.49 2.84 -12.13
C ASN A 108 -4.69 2.24 -13.53
N LEU A 109 -5.76 2.61 -14.24
CA LEU A 109 -6.01 2.13 -15.60
C LEU A 109 -4.96 2.67 -16.59
N ARG A 110 -4.60 3.94 -16.47
CA ARG A 110 -3.53 4.56 -17.27
C ARG A 110 -2.17 3.89 -17.05
N ASP A 111 -1.84 3.55 -15.81
CA ASP A 111 -0.59 2.86 -15.45
C ASP A 111 -0.55 1.43 -16.02
N ASN A 112 -1.71 0.80 -16.22
CA ASN A 112 -1.84 -0.48 -16.93
C ASN A 112 -1.84 -0.35 -18.47
N LYS A 113 -1.62 0.86 -19.00
CA LYS A 113 -1.56 1.20 -20.43
C LYS A 113 -2.87 0.94 -21.19
N LEU A 114 -4.00 1.09 -20.49
CA LEU A 114 -5.31 1.02 -21.12
C LEU A 114 -5.71 2.38 -21.69
N ASN A 115 -6.55 2.37 -22.72
CA ASN A 115 -7.10 3.60 -23.30
C ASN A 115 -8.17 4.15 -22.38
N VAL A 116 -7.85 5.24 -21.68
CA VAL A 116 -8.74 5.84 -20.69
C VAL A 116 -8.99 7.29 -21.05
N ILE A 117 -10.24 7.71 -20.97
CA ILE A 117 -10.65 9.10 -21.09
C ILE A 117 -11.39 9.52 -19.83
N ILE A 118 -11.32 10.80 -19.48
CA ILE A 118 -12.04 11.37 -18.35
C ILE A 118 -13.15 12.27 -18.87
N GLY A 119 -14.37 12.02 -18.39
CA GLY A 119 -15.49 12.94 -18.51
C GLY A 119 -15.64 13.75 -17.23
N SER A 120 -15.47 15.06 -17.27
CA SER A 120 -15.71 15.91 -16.09
C SER A 120 -16.33 17.25 -16.47
N ARG A 121 -17.01 17.89 -15.52
CA ARG A 121 -17.48 19.28 -15.70
C ARG A 121 -16.33 20.23 -15.47
N LYS A 122 -16.32 21.36 -16.20
CA LYS A 122 -15.34 22.43 -15.99
C LYS A 122 -15.47 22.96 -14.55
N GLY A 123 -14.37 22.94 -13.80
CA GLY A 123 -14.33 23.30 -12.39
C GLY A 123 -13.10 22.73 -11.70
N SER A 124 -13.10 22.68 -10.36
CA SER A 124 -11.91 22.29 -9.58
C SER A 124 -11.40 20.86 -9.88
N SER A 125 -12.30 19.93 -10.23
CA SER A 125 -11.93 18.56 -10.62
C SER A 125 -11.27 18.51 -12.00
N TRP A 126 -11.68 19.38 -12.92
CA TRP A 126 -11.06 19.52 -14.24
C TRP A 126 -9.62 20.01 -14.10
N ASP A 127 -9.40 21.04 -13.29
CA ASP A 127 -8.06 21.60 -13.07
C ASP A 127 -7.11 20.58 -12.43
N LYS A 128 -7.63 19.73 -11.52
CA LYS A 128 -6.87 18.62 -10.93
C LYS A 128 -6.48 17.59 -11.98
N ALA A 129 -7.40 17.22 -12.88
CA ALA A 129 -7.08 16.29 -13.96
C ALA A 129 -5.99 16.87 -14.88
N VAL A 130 -6.10 18.15 -15.25
CA VAL A 130 -5.06 18.81 -16.07
C VAL A 130 -3.70 18.79 -15.38
N LYS A 131 -3.63 19.07 -14.07
CA LYS A 131 -2.38 19.00 -13.29
C LYS A 131 -1.76 17.60 -13.26
N GLU A 132 -2.56 16.56 -13.40
CA GLU A 132 -2.12 15.16 -13.37
C GLU A 132 -1.83 14.58 -14.77
N GLY A 133 -1.78 15.45 -15.78
CA GLY A 133 -1.37 15.13 -17.13
C GLY A 133 -2.50 14.74 -18.09
N TRP A 134 -3.77 14.95 -17.69
CA TRP A 134 -4.90 14.74 -18.59
C TRP A 134 -5.07 15.95 -19.51
N VAL A 135 -5.06 15.73 -20.82
CA VAL A 135 -5.06 16.81 -21.82
C VAL A 135 -6.49 17.09 -22.30
N PRO A 136 -7.01 18.32 -22.13
CA PRO A 136 -8.29 18.74 -22.70
C PRO A 136 -8.38 18.47 -24.20
N GLY A 137 -9.47 17.86 -24.66
CA GLY A 137 -9.70 17.57 -26.07
C GLY A 137 -9.00 16.31 -26.61
N LYS A 138 -8.12 15.67 -25.83
CA LYS A 138 -7.52 14.37 -26.17
C LYS A 138 -7.94 13.26 -25.21
N THR A 139 -7.75 13.49 -23.91
CA THR A 139 -8.04 12.50 -22.86
C THR A 139 -8.95 13.05 -21.77
N LEU A 140 -9.26 14.33 -21.80
CA LEU A 140 -10.19 15.00 -20.90
C LEU A 140 -11.26 15.72 -21.72
N PHE A 141 -12.52 15.33 -21.48
CA PHE A 141 -13.69 15.80 -22.21
C PHE A 141 -14.80 16.21 -21.25
N GLU A 142 -15.80 16.92 -21.78
CA GLU A 142 -17.05 17.12 -21.07
C GLU A 142 -17.80 15.78 -20.91
N ILE A 143 -18.70 15.69 -19.94
CA ILE A 143 -19.37 14.43 -19.58
C ILE A 143 -20.07 13.81 -20.80
N ASN A 144 -20.83 14.59 -21.57
CA ASN A 144 -21.59 14.09 -22.71
C ASN A 144 -20.67 13.53 -23.80
N GLU A 145 -19.62 14.28 -24.17
CA GLU A 145 -18.64 13.83 -25.16
C GLU A 145 -17.88 12.58 -24.70
N ALA A 146 -17.57 12.47 -23.40
CA ALA A 146 -16.91 11.29 -22.85
C ALA A 146 -17.81 10.04 -22.91
N CYS A 147 -19.12 10.20 -22.69
CA CYS A 147 -20.09 9.11 -22.81
C CYS A 147 -20.19 8.59 -24.25
N GLU A 148 -20.15 9.48 -25.25
CA GLU A 148 -20.22 9.09 -26.66
C GLU A 148 -18.95 8.41 -27.17
N LYS A 149 -17.80 8.74 -26.57
CA LYS A 149 -16.50 8.16 -26.94
C LYS A 149 -16.16 6.87 -26.21
N GLY A 150 -16.81 6.61 -25.08
CA GLY A 150 -16.68 5.34 -24.37
C GLY A 150 -17.33 4.22 -25.18
N THR A 151 -16.69 3.06 -25.22
CA THR A 151 -17.16 1.86 -25.95
C THR A 151 -17.25 0.68 -25.01
#